data_AF-A0A9E0N970-F1
#
_entry.id   AF-A0A9E0N970-F1
#
_cell.length_a   1.000
_cell.length_b   1.000
_cell.length_c   1.000
_cell.angle_alpha   90.00
_cell.angle_beta   90.00
_cell.angle_gamma   90.00
#
_symmetry.space_group_name_H-M   'P 1'
#
loop_
_entity.id
_entity.type
_entity.pdbx_description
1 polymer ?
#
loop_
_entity_poly.entity_id
_entity_poly.type
_entity_poly.pdbx_seq_one_letter_code
_entity_poly.pdbx_strand_id
1 'polypeptide(L)'
;MKAAWGLVVLTLLGVGCRRDRPAATETARAAPSADAAGVITHPGPSALAVTVELAVTGPPGLDPARLEAAVRDGLLAAPGVTAGSSAGGVASPARVVLQLGYDVDPDAGRVLMTVEGQVRVVGQDRQVGARAAGERATDPGGWLGPARALADALTSVVTTELAAKLTLWLGDDAALGARAAGDDLELAAWAFELAADRRSRVAWTAALARVRGPGRVAAAATEYLVALGDPAAMSAIAGAADFSDRAALAAAIEAAAVLGGDDAEMFLELLASGGTEADTRARAAEALVRLRRRGPGPDAAAAVSR
;
A
#
# COMPACT_ATOMS: atom_id res chain seq x y z
N MET A 1 28.80 -37.84 -1.14
CA MET A 1 28.49 -36.41 -0.97
C MET A 1 26.97 -36.26 -0.98
N LYS A 2 26.34 -36.00 0.18
CA LYS A 2 24.90 -35.78 0.28
C LYS A 2 24.66 -34.28 0.08
N ALA A 3 23.96 -33.87 -0.98
CA ALA A 3 23.56 -32.48 -1.17
C ALA A 3 22.52 -32.11 -0.09
N ALA A 4 22.91 -31.24 0.83
CA ALA A 4 21.98 -30.63 1.78
C ALA A 4 21.16 -29.59 1.02
N TRP A 5 19.89 -29.90 0.77
CA TRP A 5 18.92 -28.92 0.27
C TRP A 5 18.60 -27.97 1.42
N GLY A 6 19.26 -26.82 1.45
CA GLY A 6 18.95 -25.75 2.41
C GLY A 6 17.57 -25.18 2.09
N LEU A 7 16.63 -25.39 3.00
CA LEU A 7 15.31 -24.77 2.97
C LEU A 7 15.48 -23.25 3.16
N VAL A 8 15.12 -22.45 2.15
CA VAL A 8 15.05 -20.99 2.29
C VAL A 8 13.69 -20.68 2.92
N VAL A 9 13.67 -20.29 4.19
CA VAL A 9 12.47 -19.75 4.83
C VAL A 9 12.36 -18.28 4.43
N LEU A 10 11.54 -18.00 3.41
CA LEU A 10 11.23 -16.64 3.00
C LEU A 10 10.11 -16.11 3.90
N THR A 11 10.45 -15.29 4.88
CA THR A 11 9.44 -14.59 5.68
C THR A 11 9.15 -13.24 5.02
N LEU A 12 8.01 -13.14 4.35
CA LEU A 12 7.42 -11.85 3.96
C LEU A 12 6.94 -11.18 5.25
N LEU A 13 7.85 -10.48 5.92
CA LEU A 13 7.49 -9.66 7.07
C LEU A 13 6.76 -8.42 6.53
N GLY A 14 5.43 -8.45 6.59
CA GLY A 14 4.58 -7.27 6.53
C GLY A 14 4.79 -6.39 7.76
N VAL A 15 5.99 -5.83 7.93
CA VAL A 15 6.24 -4.80 8.92
C VAL A 15 5.58 -3.54 8.39
N GLY A 16 4.37 -3.27 8.88
CA GLY A 16 3.71 -1.98 8.73
C GLY A 16 4.55 -0.91 9.43
N CYS A 17 5.59 -0.42 8.76
CA CYS A 17 6.30 0.78 9.17
C CYS A 17 5.28 1.92 9.13
N ARG A 18 4.84 2.37 10.31
CA ARG A 18 4.11 3.61 10.50
C ARG A 18 4.99 4.71 9.88
N ARG A 19 4.58 5.23 8.71
CA ARG A 19 5.28 6.35 8.06
C ARG A 19 5.21 7.53 9.03
N ASP A 20 6.35 7.95 9.57
CA ASP A 20 6.49 9.27 10.14
C ASP A 20 6.30 10.29 9.01
N ARG A 21 5.09 10.85 8.94
CA ARG A 21 4.78 11.97 8.05
C ARG A 21 5.63 13.15 8.55
N PRO A 22 6.56 13.71 7.75
CA PRO A 22 7.25 14.93 8.16
C PRO A 22 6.18 15.99 8.43
N ALA A 23 6.32 16.69 9.57
CA ALA A 23 5.42 17.77 9.96
C ALA A 23 5.40 18.81 8.83
N ALA A 24 4.32 18.83 8.05
CA ALA A 24 4.10 19.85 7.04
C ALA A 24 3.94 21.18 7.77
N THR A 25 4.78 22.16 7.43
CA THR A 25 4.64 23.53 7.90
C THR A 25 3.27 24.03 7.45
N GLU A 26 2.37 24.21 8.42
CA GLU A 26 0.97 24.58 8.21
C GLU A 26 0.86 26.05 7.79
N THR A 27 1.15 26.34 6.52
CA THR A 27 0.62 27.55 5.89
C THR A 27 -0.87 27.35 5.68
N ALA A 28 -1.68 28.05 6.48
CA ALA A 28 -3.13 28.08 6.41
C ALA A 28 -3.60 28.43 4.98
N ARG A 29 -3.88 27.39 4.20
CA ARG A 29 -4.48 27.48 2.88
C ARG A 29 -5.99 27.40 3.08
N ALA A 30 -6.70 28.46 2.71
CA ALA A 30 -8.16 28.51 2.74
C ALA A 30 -8.74 27.25 2.07
N ALA A 31 -9.63 26.55 2.79
CA ALA A 31 -10.30 25.36 2.28
C ALA A 31 -11.07 25.73 1.01
N PRO A 32 -10.82 25.06 -0.14
CA PRO A 32 -11.61 25.28 -1.34
C PRO A 32 -13.07 24.90 -1.06
N SER A 33 -14.02 25.74 -1.47
CA SER A 33 -15.45 25.46 -1.29
C SER A 33 -15.85 24.18 -2.03
N ALA A 34 -16.66 23.35 -1.38
CA ALA A 34 -17.07 22.03 -1.85
C ALA A 34 -17.88 22.03 -3.17
N ASP A 35 -18.36 23.19 -3.64
CA ASP A 35 -19.26 23.28 -4.79
C ASP A 35 -18.60 23.25 -6.18
N ALA A 36 -17.27 23.10 -6.26
CA ALA A 36 -16.54 22.99 -7.53
C ALA A 36 -15.73 21.68 -7.65
N ALA A 37 -16.18 20.61 -6.98
CA ALA A 37 -15.58 19.28 -7.11
C ALA A 37 -15.98 18.61 -8.43
N GLY A 38 -15.59 19.21 -9.56
CA GLY A 38 -15.38 18.43 -10.78
C GLY A 38 -14.43 17.29 -10.39
N VAL A 39 -14.81 16.05 -10.70
CA VAL A 39 -13.98 14.88 -10.40
C VAL A 39 -12.65 15.07 -11.13
N ILE A 40 -11.65 15.59 -10.43
CA ILE A 40 -10.27 15.59 -10.91
C ILE A 40 -9.86 14.13 -10.83
N THR A 41 -10.17 13.38 -11.88
CA THR A 41 -9.49 12.11 -12.11
C THR A 41 -8.03 12.50 -12.32
N HIS A 42 -7.14 12.00 -11.47
CA HIS A 42 -5.72 12.06 -11.74
C HIS A 42 -5.42 10.86 -12.65
N PRO A 43 -5.40 11.03 -13.99
CA PRO A 43 -4.95 9.94 -14.84
C PRO A 43 -3.54 9.60 -14.39
N GLY A 44 -3.33 8.33 -14.04
CA GLY A 44 -1.98 7.84 -13.75
C GLY A 44 -1.05 8.11 -14.94
N PRO A 45 0.26 8.08 -14.74
CA PRO A 45 1.20 8.18 -15.84
C PRO A 45 0.93 7.06 -16.85
N SER A 46 0.90 7.38 -18.14
CA SER A 46 0.72 6.37 -19.20
C SER A 46 2.03 5.63 -19.53
N ALA A 47 3.17 6.19 -19.14
CA ALA A 47 4.50 5.60 -19.31
C ALA A 47 5.50 6.18 -18.30
N LEU A 48 6.51 5.39 -17.93
CA LEU A 48 7.60 5.80 -17.03
C LEU A 48 8.96 5.65 -17.71
N ALA A 49 9.81 6.66 -17.54
CA ALA A 49 11.23 6.60 -17.86
C ALA A 49 11.98 6.40 -16.54
N VAL A 50 12.50 5.20 -16.33
CA VAL A 50 13.13 4.85 -15.05
C VAL A 50 14.64 5.06 -15.12
N THR A 51 15.15 5.79 -14.14
CA THR A 51 16.57 5.84 -13.77
C THR A 51 16.72 5.06 -12.47
N VAL A 52 17.57 4.03 -12.51
CA VAL A 52 17.86 3.21 -11.33
C VAL A 52 19.08 3.79 -10.62
N GLU A 53 18.95 4.06 -9.32
CA GLU A 53 20.05 4.44 -8.46
C GLU A 53 20.15 3.44 -7.31
N LEU A 54 21.25 2.68 -7.28
CA LEU A 54 21.45 1.68 -6.25
C LEU A 54 22.25 2.27 -5.08
N ALA A 55 21.69 2.20 -3.87
CA ALA A 55 22.38 2.53 -2.63
C ALA A 55 22.71 1.24 -1.87
N VAL A 56 23.87 0.63 -2.14
CA VAL A 56 24.29 -0.58 -1.44
C VAL A 56 24.95 -0.24 -0.11
N THR A 57 24.23 -0.47 0.99
CA THR A 57 24.79 -0.59 2.35
C THR A 57 25.04 -2.08 2.64
N GLY A 58 25.97 -2.67 1.89
CA GLY A 58 26.19 -4.11 1.88
C GLY A 58 27.59 -4.54 2.36
N PRO A 59 27.80 -5.84 2.57
CA PRO A 59 29.12 -6.35 2.91
C PRO A 59 30.12 -6.06 1.79
N PRO A 60 31.40 -5.85 2.13
CA PRO A 60 32.45 -5.77 1.12
C PRO A 60 32.45 -7.07 0.29
N GLY A 61 32.42 -6.93 -1.04
CA GLY A 61 32.43 -8.06 -1.96
C GLY A 61 31.08 -8.45 -2.57
N LEU A 62 29.97 -7.79 -2.21
CA LEU A 62 28.84 -7.71 -3.15
C LEU A 62 29.26 -6.85 -4.36
N ASP A 63 28.68 -7.13 -5.52
CA ASP A 63 28.87 -6.36 -6.75
C ASP A 63 27.64 -5.47 -6.97
N PRO A 64 27.69 -4.18 -6.56
CA PRO A 64 26.58 -3.25 -6.74
C PRO A 64 26.16 -3.13 -8.20
N ALA A 65 27.11 -3.05 -9.13
CA ALA A 65 26.81 -2.82 -10.54
C ALA A 65 26.00 -3.98 -11.12
N ARG A 66 26.33 -5.23 -10.72
CA ARG A 66 25.55 -6.40 -11.10
C ARG A 66 24.14 -6.38 -10.52
N LEU A 67 23.98 -6.05 -9.23
CA LEU A 67 22.65 -5.98 -8.60
C LEU A 67 21.80 -4.86 -9.25
N GLU A 68 22.41 -3.72 -9.55
CA GLU A 68 21.75 -2.60 -10.22
C GLU A 68 21.27 -2.99 -11.62
N ALA A 69 22.12 -3.66 -12.39
CA ALA A 69 21.76 -4.17 -13.72
C ALA A 69 20.59 -5.16 -13.65
N ALA A 70 20.63 -6.10 -12.70
CA ALA A 70 19.55 -7.07 -12.52
C ALA A 70 18.21 -6.40 -12.17
N VAL A 71 18.21 -5.40 -11.28
CA VAL A 71 17.00 -4.66 -10.94
C VAL A 71 16.51 -3.86 -12.14
N ARG A 72 17.43 -3.17 -12.82
CA ARG A 72 17.11 -2.39 -14.02
C ARG A 72 16.45 -3.26 -15.08
N ASP A 73 17.05 -4.40 -15.42
CA ASP A 73 16.54 -5.32 -16.43
C ASP A 73 15.17 -5.88 -16.03
N GLY A 74 14.99 -6.24 -14.75
CA GLY A 74 13.71 -6.73 -14.24
C GLY A 74 12.60 -5.67 -14.24
N LEU A 75 12.93 -4.41 -13.96
CA LEU A 75 11.96 -3.31 -14.05
C LEU A 75 11.63 -2.94 -15.50
N LEU A 76 12.61 -2.99 -16.40
CA LEU A 76 12.41 -2.74 -17.83
C LEU A 76 11.57 -3.83 -18.53
N ALA A 77 11.45 -5.01 -17.92
CA ALA A 77 10.51 -6.03 -18.38
C ALA A 77 9.04 -5.70 -18.07
N ALA A 78 8.76 -4.73 -17.17
CA ALA A 78 7.41 -4.31 -16.87
C ALA A 78 6.81 -3.47 -18.03
N PRO A 79 5.58 -3.78 -18.49
CA PRO A 79 4.92 -3.00 -19.52
C PRO A 79 4.83 -1.50 -19.17
N GLY A 80 5.17 -0.63 -20.13
CA GLY A 80 5.11 0.82 -19.97
C GLY A 80 6.32 1.43 -19.22
N VAL A 81 7.29 0.62 -18.80
CA VAL A 81 8.56 1.06 -18.22
C VAL A 81 9.64 1.08 -19.29
N THR A 82 10.36 2.19 -19.40
CA THR A 82 11.42 2.39 -20.40
C THR A 82 12.72 2.88 -19.75
N ALA A 83 13.86 2.58 -20.39
CA ALA A 83 15.15 3.07 -19.93
C ALA A 83 15.27 4.57 -20.21
N GLY A 84 15.75 5.35 -19.23
CA GLY A 84 15.82 6.79 -19.35
C GLY A 84 16.78 7.29 -20.45
N SER A 85 16.21 7.93 -21.47
CA SER A 85 16.67 9.23 -21.98
C SER A 85 15.42 10.05 -22.30
N SER A 86 15.21 11.15 -21.57
CA SER A 86 14.05 12.05 -21.74
C SER A 86 14.13 12.91 -23.00
N ALA A 87 14.97 12.54 -23.98
CA ALA A 87 15.11 13.25 -25.23
C ALA A 87 13.89 13.02 -26.13
N GLY A 88 12.78 13.70 -25.82
CA GLY A 88 11.61 13.85 -26.69
C GLY A 88 10.35 13.03 -26.36
N GLY A 89 10.34 12.25 -25.27
CA GLY A 89 9.19 11.41 -24.87
C GLY A 89 8.35 11.97 -23.70
N VAL A 90 7.06 11.60 -23.64
CA VAL A 90 6.07 11.97 -22.59
C VAL A 90 6.24 11.15 -21.28
N ALA A 91 7.33 10.38 -21.15
CA ALA A 91 7.53 9.49 -20.03
C ALA A 91 7.92 10.27 -18.76
N SER A 92 7.24 9.99 -17.63
CA SER A 92 7.58 10.65 -16.36
C SER A 92 8.88 10.05 -15.80
N PRO A 93 9.87 10.87 -15.41
CA PRO A 93 11.11 10.34 -14.86
C PRO A 93 10.85 9.73 -13.49
N ALA A 94 11.43 8.56 -13.24
CA ALA A 94 11.30 7.84 -11.99
C ALA A 94 12.68 7.45 -11.46
N ARG A 95 12.91 7.66 -10.18
CA ARG A 95 14.13 7.26 -9.46
C ARG A 95 13.84 6.01 -8.66
N VAL A 96 14.59 4.94 -8.91
CA VAL A 96 14.55 3.73 -8.09
C VAL A 96 15.69 3.81 -7.09
N VAL A 97 15.40 3.63 -5.80
CA VAL A 97 16.38 3.50 -4.73
C VAL A 97 16.26 2.09 -4.16
N LEU A 98 17.34 1.33 -4.19
CA LEU A 98 17.42 0.06 -3.47
C LEU A 98 18.39 0.19 -2.32
N GLN A 99 17.95 -0.27 -1.14
CA GLN A 99 18.72 -0.34 0.08
C GLN A 99 18.87 -1.80 0.49
N LEU A 100 20.11 -2.22 0.67
CA LEU A 100 20.45 -3.51 1.25
C LEU A 100 20.92 -3.26 2.68
N GLY A 101 20.43 -4.08 3.60
CA GLY A 101 20.88 -4.16 4.98
C GLY A 101 21.23 -5.62 5.27
N TYR A 102 22.28 -5.86 6.04
CA TYR A 102 22.74 -7.20 6.35
C TYR A 102 23.32 -7.28 7.75
N ASP A 103 23.28 -8.48 8.31
CA ASP A 103 23.94 -8.84 9.56
C ASP A 103 24.57 -10.23 9.41
N VAL A 104 25.81 -10.39 9.87
CA VAL A 104 26.54 -11.65 9.80
C VAL A 104 26.79 -12.09 11.23
N ASP A 105 26.21 -13.24 11.58
CA ASP A 105 26.41 -13.88 12.88
C ASP A 105 27.37 -15.06 12.66
N PRO A 106 28.69 -14.85 12.78
CA PRO A 106 29.68 -15.89 12.52
C PRO A 106 29.58 -17.03 13.54
N ASP A 107 29.15 -16.73 14.77
CA ASP A 107 29.02 -17.72 15.83
C ASP A 107 27.80 -18.63 15.60
N ALA A 108 26.69 -18.06 15.09
CA ALA A 108 25.53 -18.84 14.68
C ALA A 108 25.64 -19.45 13.27
N GLY A 109 26.70 -19.14 12.52
CA GLY A 109 26.89 -19.64 11.16
C GLY A 109 25.76 -19.24 10.23
N ARG A 110 25.36 -17.96 10.23
CA ARG A 110 24.28 -17.45 9.36
C ARG A 110 24.50 -16.01 8.91
N VAL A 111 23.87 -15.66 7.80
CA VAL A 111 23.74 -14.30 7.29
C VAL A 111 22.26 -13.94 7.24
N LEU A 112 21.91 -12.81 7.84
CA LEU A 112 20.61 -12.18 7.75
C LEU A 112 20.69 -11.03 6.74
N MET A 113 19.68 -10.87 5.91
CA MET A 113 19.65 -9.79 4.93
C MET A 113 18.24 -9.25 4.73
N THR A 114 18.16 -7.95 4.51
CA THR A 114 16.96 -7.23 4.11
C THR A 114 17.25 -6.44 2.84
N VAL A 115 16.33 -6.45 1.89
CA VAL A 115 16.36 -5.61 0.70
C VAL A 115 15.08 -4.80 0.67
N GLU A 116 15.21 -3.48 0.53
CA GLU A 116 14.10 -2.55 0.34
C GLU A 116 14.29 -1.82 -0.99
N GLY A 117 13.26 -1.82 -1.83
CA GLY A 117 13.24 -1.08 -3.08
C GLY A 117 12.12 -0.05 -3.07
N GLN A 118 12.42 1.17 -3.51
CA GLN A 118 11.47 2.25 -3.64
C GLN A 118 11.57 2.90 -5.02
N VAL A 119 10.43 3.15 -5.67
CA VAL A 119 10.33 3.90 -6.92
C VAL A 119 9.59 5.20 -6.64
N ARG A 120 10.26 6.33 -6.92
CA ARG A 120 9.71 7.68 -6.79
C ARG A 120 9.60 8.32 -8.16
N VAL A 121 8.38 8.65 -8.58
CA VAL A 121 8.15 9.38 -9.83
C VAL A 121 8.24 10.88 -9.55
N VAL A 122 9.03 11.59 -10.37
CA VAL A 122 9.23 13.03 -10.21
C VAL A 122 7.91 13.76 -10.45
N GLY A 123 7.56 14.67 -9.53
CA GLY A 123 6.31 15.44 -9.60
C GLY A 123 5.07 14.68 -9.14
N GLN A 124 5.23 13.49 -8.57
CA GLN A 124 4.15 12.70 -7.98
C GLN A 124 4.44 12.46 -6.49
N ASP A 125 3.41 12.58 -5.65
CA ASP A 125 3.53 12.28 -4.21
C ASP A 125 3.58 10.77 -3.94
N ARG A 126 3.04 9.97 -4.87
CA ARG A 126 2.98 8.52 -4.75
C ARG A 126 4.34 7.87 -4.98
N GLN A 127 4.66 6.91 -4.11
CA GLN A 127 5.86 6.08 -4.16
C GLN A 127 5.45 4.60 -4.17
N VAL A 128 6.17 3.80 -4.94
CA VAL A 128 6.00 2.34 -4.97
C VAL A 128 7.12 1.71 -4.17
N GLY A 129 6.79 0.89 -3.17
CA GLY A 129 7.78 0.21 -2.33
C GLY A 129 7.59 -1.30 -2.35
N ALA A 130 8.69 -2.04 -2.18
CA ALA A 130 8.71 -3.47 -1.93
C ALA A 130 9.85 -3.79 -0.95
N ARG A 131 9.68 -4.84 -0.14
CA ARG A 131 10.67 -5.24 0.86
C ARG A 131 10.70 -6.75 0.99
N ALA A 132 11.91 -7.31 1.05
CA ALA A 132 12.14 -8.72 1.34
C ALA A 132 13.17 -8.86 2.45
N ALA A 133 13.03 -9.90 3.27
CA ALA A 133 13.99 -10.30 4.27
C ALA A 133 14.23 -11.80 4.18
N GLY A 134 15.43 -12.25 4.53
CA GLY A 134 15.75 -13.66 4.53
C GLY A 134 17.01 -13.96 5.32
N GLU A 135 17.20 -15.24 5.59
CA GLU A 135 18.38 -15.76 6.25
C GLU A 135 18.98 -16.92 5.47
N ARG A 136 20.29 -17.13 5.63
CA ARG A 136 20.98 -18.27 5.04
C ARG A 136 22.11 -18.75 5.93
N ALA A 137 22.20 -20.06 6.14
CA ALA A 137 23.31 -20.69 6.84
C ALA A 137 24.64 -20.48 6.08
N THR A 138 25.73 -20.41 6.83
CA THR A 138 27.10 -20.21 6.34
C THR A 138 28.05 -21.19 7.00
N ASP A 139 29.08 -21.58 6.25
CA ASP A 139 30.19 -22.34 6.82
C ASP A 139 31.13 -21.40 7.59
N PRO A 140 31.80 -21.88 8.66
CA PRO A 140 32.84 -21.11 9.35
C PRO A 140 33.92 -20.63 8.36
N GLY A 141 34.08 -19.31 8.24
CA GLY A 141 35.04 -18.67 7.32
C GLY A 141 34.54 -18.48 5.88
N GLY A 142 33.31 -18.87 5.55
CA GLY A 142 32.77 -18.89 4.18
C GLY A 142 31.40 -18.22 4.01
N TRP A 143 31.23 -16.97 4.46
CA TRP A 143 29.91 -16.28 4.43
C TRP A 143 29.60 -15.54 3.13
N LEU A 144 30.61 -15.15 2.33
CA LEU A 144 30.41 -14.29 1.16
C LEU A 144 29.59 -14.97 0.04
N GLY A 145 29.80 -16.25 -0.21
CA GLY A 145 29.03 -17.02 -1.21
C GLY A 145 27.53 -17.07 -0.85
N PRO A 146 27.17 -17.55 0.35
CA PRO A 146 25.80 -17.49 0.85
C PRO A 146 25.19 -16.09 0.84
N ALA A 147 25.95 -15.06 1.25
CA ALA A 147 25.47 -13.68 1.25
C ALA A 147 25.15 -13.18 -0.17
N ARG A 148 26.01 -13.47 -1.17
CA ARG A 148 25.74 -13.13 -2.59
C ARG A 148 24.47 -13.83 -3.09
N ALA A 149 24.34 -15.13 -2.81
CA ALA A 149 23.17 -15.89 -3.24
C ALA A 149 21.87 -15.40 -2.56
N LEU A 150 21.94 -14.98 -1.30
CA LEU A 150 20.82 -14.38 -0.59
C LEU A 150 20.47 -12.99 -1.14
N ALA A 151 21.47 -12.14 -1.43
CA ALA A 151 21.27 -10.83 -2.05
C ALA A 151 20.58 -10.95 -3.42
N ASP A 152 21.04 -11.87 -4.27
CA ASP A 152 20.43 -12.13 -5.58
C ASP A 152 18.96 -12.56 -5.44
N ALA A 153 18.67 -13.48 -4.51
CA ALA A 153 17.32 -13.97 -4.27
C ALA A 153 16.37 -12.87 -3.78
N LEU A 154 16.78 -12.11 -2.75
CA LEU A 154 15.95 -11.03 -2.19
C LEU A 154 15.77 -9.87 -3.18
N THR A 155 16.82 -9.53 -3.94
CA THR A 155 16.74 -8.51 -5.00
C THR A 155 15.76 -8.93 -6.10
N SER A 156 15.76 -10.22 -6.49
CA SER A 156 14.79 -10.75 -7.45
C SER A 156 13.35 -10.65 -6.96
N VAL A 157 13.09 -10.98 -5.69
CA VAL A 157 11.76 -10.85 -5.05
C VAL A 157 11.30 -9.39 -5.08
N VAL A 158 12.13 -8.46 -4.57
CA VAL A 158 11.82 -7.02 -4.55
C VAL A 158 11.58 -6.48 -5.96
N THR A 159 12.42 -6.85 -6.92
CA THR A 159 12.28 -6.39 -8.31
C THR A 159 10.98 -6.88 -8.94
N THR A 160 10.63 -8.14 -8.71
CA THR A 160 9.39 -8.75 -9.21
C THR A 160 8.16 -8.04 -8.64
N GLU A 161 8.16 -7.77 -7.33
CA GLU A 161 7.07 -7.06 -6.65
C GLU A 161 6.94 -5.60 -7.14
N LEU A 162 8.07 -4.88 -7.28
CA LEU A 162 8.08 -3.54 -7.85
C LEU A 162 7.56 -3.54 -9.29
N ALA A 163 8.01 -4.45 -10.13
CA ALA A 163 7.56 -4.57 -11.51
C ALA A 163 6.04 -4.83 -11.58
N ALA A 164 5.50 -5.71 -10.72
CA ALA A 164 4.07 -5.97 -10.64
C ALA A 164 3.28 -4.72 -10.19
N LYS A 165 3.76 -4.00 -9.18
CA LYS A 165 3.14 -2.76 -8.70
C LYS A 165 3.19 -1.62 -9.73
N LEU A 166 4.29 -1.48 -10.46
CA LEU A 166 4.41 -0.53 -11.58
C LEU A 166 3.47 -0.89 -12.73
N THR A 167 3.42 -2.17 -13.11
CA THR A 167 2.49 -2.66 -14.14
C THR A 167 1.05 -2.31 -13.76
N LEU A 168 0.69 -2.46 -12.48
CA LEU A 168 -0.64 -2.11 -12.00
C LEU A 168 -0.89 -0.59 -11.98
N TRP A 169 0.11 0.20 -11.63
CA TRP A 169 0.00 1.66 -11.62
C TRP A 169 -0.17 2.25 -13.02
N LEU A 170 0.51 1.67 -14.02
CA LEU A 170 0.43 2.07 -15.44
C LEU A 170 -0.75 1.41 -16.17
N GLY A 171 -1.31 0.33 -15.60
CA GLY A 171 -2.42 -0.41 -16.16
C GLY A 171 -3.76 0.31 -16.04
N ASP A 172 -4.74 -0.23 -16.76
CA ASP A 172 -6.11 0.22 -16.75
C ASP A 172 -6.89 -0.27 -15.51
N ASP A 173 -8.16 0.13 -15.43
CA ASP A 173 -9.02 -0.22 -14.32
C ASP A 173 -9.44 -1.71 -14.34
N ALA A 174 -9.39 -2.38 -15.50
CA ALA A 174 -9.64 -3.82 -15.58
C ALA A 174 -8.53 -4.60 -14.85
N ALA A 175 -7.27 -4.17 -15.02
CA ALA A 175 -6.14 -4.72 -14.28
C ALA A 175 -6.29 -4.50 -12.76
N LEU A 176 -6.77 -3.32 -12.32
CA LEU A 176 -7.06 -3.05 -10.90
C LEU A 176 -8.10 -3.99 -10.33
N GLY A 177 -9.25 -4.14 -11.01
CA GLY A 177 -10.32 -5.03 -10.58
C GLY A 177 -9.85 -6.48 -10.46
N ALA A 178 -9.09 -6.97 -11.45
CA ALA A 178 -8.55 -8.32 -11.43
C ALA A 178 -7.56 -8.54 -10.27
N ARG A 179 -6.67 -7.58 -9.99
CA ARG A 179 -5.69 -7.69 -8.88
C ARG A 179 -6.34 -7.57 -7.51
N ALA A 180 -7.34 -6.70 -7.36
CA ALA A 180 -8.10 -6.57 -6.11
C ALA A 180 -8.79 -7.88 -5.70
N ALA A 181 -9.25 -8.67 -6.66
CA ALA A 181 -9.88 -9.97 -6.44
C ALA A 181 -8.88 -11.13 -6.28
N GLY A 182 -7.60 -10.93 -6.60
CA GLY A 182 -6.58 -11.99 -6.60
C GLY A 182 -6.13 -12.44 -5.21
N ASP A 183 -5.36 -13.53 -5.18
CA ASP A 183 -4.87 -14.18 -3.96
C ASP A 183 -3.66 -13.48 -3.32
N ASP A 184 -2.91 -12.72 -4.10
CA ASP A 184 -1.80 -11.91 -3.61
C ASP A 184 -2.34 -10.71 -2.83
N LEU A 185 -2.34 -10.81 -1.50
CA LEU A 185 -2.92 -9.80 -0.61
C LEU A 185 -2.19 -8.45 -0.67
N GLU A 186 -0.88 -8.46 -0.93
CA GLU A 186 -0.10 -7.23 -1.03
C GLU A 186 -0.40 -6.47 -2.32
N LEU A 187 -0.54 -7.19 -3.44
CA LEU A 187 -1.00 -6.62 -4.70
C LEU A 187 -2.47 -6.23 -4.67
N ALA A 188 -3.33 -6.97 -3.97
CA ALA A 188 -4.74 -6.61 -3.79
C ALA A 188 -4.88 -5.31 -2.97
N ALA A 189 -4.12 -5.17 -1.88
CA ALA A 189 -4.07 -3.93 -1.10
C ALA A 189 -3.60 -2.74 -1.95
N TRP A 190 -2.53 -2.94 -2.75
CA TRP A 190 -2.05 -1.91 -3.69
C TRP A 190 -3.08 -1.55 -4.76
N ALA A 191 -3.85 -2.54 -5.25
CA ALA A 191 -4.93 -2.30 -6.19
C ALA A 191 -6.03 -1.41 -5.61
N PHE A 192 -6.41 -1.62 -4.34
CA PHE A 192 -7.39 -0.77 -3.66
C PHE A 192 -6.87 0.66 -3.47
N GLU A 193 -5.61 0.85 -3.07
CA GLU A 193 -5.00 2.18 -2.95
C GLU A 193 -4.97 2.92 -4.30
N LEU A 194 -4.68 2.21 -5.40
CA LEU A 194 -4.73 2.78 -6.74
C LEU A 194 -6.16 3.11 -7.19
N ALA A 195 -7.11 2.21 -6.94
CA ALA A 195 -8.52 2.44 -7.27
C ALA A 195 -9.11 3.61 -6.46
N ALA A 196 -8.68 3.79 -5.21
CA ALA A 196 -9.11 4.88 -4.32
C ALA A 196 -8.67 6.23 -4.88
N ASP A 197 -7.40 6.37 -5.25
CA ASP A 197 -6.86 7.58 -5.85
C ASP A 197 -7.55 7.94 -7.16
N ARG A 198 -7.86 6.91 -7.98
CA ARG A 198 -8.59 7.09 -9.24
C ARG A 198 -10.09 7.30 -9.04
N ARG A 199 -10.61 7.08 -7.82
CA ARG A 199 -12.05 6.95 -7.52
C ARG A 199 -12.78 5.99 -8.46
N SER A 200 -12.11 4.92 -8.86
CA SER A 200 -12.65 3.94 -9.81
C SER A 200 -13.49 2.90 -9.09
N ARG A 201 -14.70 2.60 -9.58
CA ARG A 201 -15.61 1.63 -8.95
C ARG A 201 -15.30 0.16 -9.29
N VAL A 202 -14.30 -0.12 -10.11
CA VAL A 202 -13.99 -1.48 -10.62
C VAL A 202 -13.67 -2.52 -9.54
N ALA A 203 -13.17 -2.07 -8.38
CA ALA A 203 -12.79 -2.96 -7.28
C ALA A 203 -13.87 -3.05 -6.18
N TRP A 204 -15.07 -2.48 -6.39
CA TRP A 204 -16.13 -2.38 -5.38
C TRP A 204 -16.48 -3.72 -4.73
N THR A 205 -16.84 -4.72 -5.55
CA THR A 205 -17.24 -6.05 -5.05
C THR A 205 -16.11 -6.76 -4.30
N ALA A 206 -14.88 -6.64 -4.81
CA ALA A 206 -13.71 -7.22 -4.15
C ALA A 206 -13.44 -6.54 -2.80
N ALA A 207 -13.60 -5.22 -2.70
CA ALA A 207 -13.41 -4.48 -1.46
C ALA A 207 -14.44 -4.91 -0.39
N LEU A 208 -15.73 -5.01 -0.75
CA LEU A 208 -16.77 -5.48 0.18
C LEU A 208 -16.48 -6.90 0.71
N ALA A 209 -15.85 -7.77 -0.09
CA ALA A 209 -15.43 -9.08 0.37
C ALA A 209 -14.19 -9.03 1.28
N ARG A 210 -13.31 -8.04 1.09
CA ARG A 210 -12.00 -7.94 1.75
C ARG A 210 -11.99 -7.07 3.01
N VAL A 211 -13.04 -6.30 3.31
CA VAL A 211 -13.11 -5.54 4.58
C VAL A 211 -13.09 -6.43 5.83
N ARG A 212 -13.44 -7.71 5.71
CA ARG A 212 -13.33 -8.73 6.79
C ARG A 212 -12.00 -9.49 6.78
N GLY A 213 -11.11 -9.15 5.87
CA GLY A 213 -9.82 -9.82 5.70
C GLY A 213 -8.81 -9.42 6.78
N PRO A 214 -7.63 -10.05 6.77
CA PRO A 214 -6.57 -9.71 7.71
C PRO A 214 -5.79 -8.46 7.29
N GLY A 215 -5.36 -7.68 8.28
CA GLY A 215 -4.25 -6.73 8.16
C GLY A 215 -4.42 -5.67 7.07
N ARG A 216 -3.36 -5.46 6.28
CA ARG A 216 -3.24 -4.34 5.34
C ARG A 216 -4.31 -4.34 4.24
N VAL A 217 -4.70 -5.51 3.72
CA VAL A 217 -5.67 -5.58 2.61
C VAL A 217 -7.07 -5.14 3.05
N ALA A 218 -7.48 -5.44 4.28
CA ALA A 218 -8.76 -4.98 4.82
C ALA A 218 -8.76 -3.48 5.06
N ALA A 219 -7.67 -2.93 5.62
CA ALA A 219 -7.51 -1.49 5.80
C ALA A 219 -7.57 -0.75 4.45
N ALA A 220 -6.83 -1.21 3.43
CA ALA A 220 -6.84 -0.63 2.09
C ALA A 220 -8.23 -0.73 1.42
N ALA A 221 -8.95 -1.85 1.61
CA ALA A 221 -10.31 -2.01 1.12
C ALA A 221 -11.28 -1.00 1.77
N THR A 222 -11.20 -0.80 3.09
CA THR A 222 -12.01 0.19 3.81
C THR A 222 -11.68 1.62 3.34
N GLU A 223 -10.40 1.97 3.23
CA GLU A 223 -9.97 3.29 2.72
C GLU A 223 -10.50 3.54 1.30
N TYR A 224 -10.45 2.53 0.43
CA TYR A 224 -11.02 2.60 -0.91
C TYR A 224 -12.54 2.85 -0.91
N LEU A 225 -13.30 2.11 -0.10
CA LEU A 225 -14.75 2.31 0.01
C LEU A 225 -15.09 3.71 0.54
N VAL A 226 -14.33 4.21 1.52
CA VAL A 226 -14.45 5.58 2.04
C VAL A 226 -14.12 6.61 0.96
N ALA A 227 -13.08 6.40 0.16
CA ALA A 227 -12.69 7.30 -0.93
C ALA A 227 -13.76 7.41 -2.02
N LEU A 228 -14.55 6.36 -2.23
CA LEU A 228 -15.70 6.39 -3.15
C LEU A 228 -16.91 7.15 -2.59
N GLY A 229 -17.03 7.25 -1.26
CA GLY A 229 -18.06 8.05 -0.60
C GLY A 229 -19.47 7.47 -0.68
N ASP A 230 -19.62 6.17 -0.94
CA ASP A 230 -20.94 5.53 -1.10
C ASP A 230 -21.43 4.93 0.24
N PRO A 231 -22.53 5.45 0.83
CA PRO A 231 -23.06 4.98 2.12
C PRO A 231 -23.39 3.48 2.15
N ALA A 232 -23.64 2.85 0.99
CA ALA A 232 -23.94 1.42 0.93
C ALA A 232 -22.77 0.53 1.41
N ALA A 233 -21.55 1.07 1.48
CA ALA A 233 -20.41 0.36 2.07
C ALA A 233 -20.51 0.19 3.59
N MET A 234 -21.31 1.02 4.27
CA MET A 234 -21.27 1.11 5.73
C MET A 234 -21.73 -0.19 6.40
N SER A 235 -22.76 -0.86 5.87
CA SER A 235 -23.22 -2.16 6.39
C SER A 235 -22.09 -3.20 6.42
N ALA A 236 -21.28 -3.25 5.34
CA ALA A 236 -20.16 -4.17 5.25
C ALA A 236 -19.02 -3.80 6.22
N ILE A 237 -18.71 -2.50 6.34
CA ILE A 237 -17.68 -2.00 7.26
C ILE A 237 -18.09 -2.23 8.73
N ALA A 238 -19.32 -1.89 9.11
CA ALA A 238 -19.86 -2.12 10.45
C ALA A 238 -19.86 -3.61 10.80
N GLY A 239 -20.29 -4.46 9.87
CA GLY A 239 -20.28 -5.91 10.03
C GLY A 239 -18.90 -6.57 9.93
N ALA A 240 -17.84 -5.80 9.66
CA ALA A 240 -16.45 -6.26 9.68
C ALA A 240 -15.66 -5.73 10.88
N ALA A 241 -16.20 -4.76 11.62
CA ALA A 241 -15.53 -4.16 12.76
C ALA A 241 -15.33 -5.20 13.87
N ASP A 242 -14.07 -5.46 14.21
CA ASP A 242 -13.69 -6.26 15.37
C ASP A 242 -13.65 -5.36 16.61
N PHE A 243 -14.57 -5.57 17.56
CA PHE A 243 -14.65 -4.80 18.80
C PHE A 243 -13.44 -5.03 19.72
N SER A 244 -12.65 -6.08 19.50
CA SER A 244 -11.41 -6.34 20.23
C SER A 244 -10.20 -5.61 19.63
N ASP A 245 -10.25 -5.23 18.35
CA ASP A 245 -9.21 -4.44 17.69
C ASP A 245 -9.57 -2.95 17.73
N ARG A 246 -8.94 -2.24 18.67
CA ARG A 246 -9.13 -0.79 18.84
C ARG A 246 -8.78 0.01 17.58
N ALA A 247 -7.79 -0.41 16.80
CA ALA A 247 -7.39 0.30 15.59
C ALA A 247 -8.42 0.12 14.47
N ALA A 248 -8.89 -1.11 14.26
CA ALA A 248 -9.96 -1.40 13.30
C ALA A 248 -11.26 -0.68 13.68
N LEU A 249 -11.64 -0.69 14.96
CA LEU A 249 -12.84 -0.01 15.45
C LEU A 249 -12.75 1.51 15.29
N ALA A 250 -11.58 2.12 15.57
CA ALA A 250 -11.37 3.54 15.32
C ALA A 250 -11.48 3.90 13.83
N ALA A 251 -10.95 3.06 12.93
CA ALA A 251 -11.08 3.25 11.50
C ALA A 251 -12.55 3.14 11.04
N ALA A 252 -13.32 2.20 11.58
CA ALA A 252 -14.75 2.06 11.29
C ALA A 252 -15.58 3.27 11.77
N ILE A 253 -15.25 3.86 12.92
CA ILE A 253 -15.90 5.09 13.42
C ILE A 253 -15.64 6.27 12.48
N GLU A 254 -14.39 6.46 12.03
CA GLU A 254 -14.08 7.53 11.06
C GLU A 254 -14.73 7.26 9.69
N ALA A 255 -14.75 6.01 9.23
CA ALA A 255 -15.46 5.64 8.01
C ALA A 255 -16.96 5.96 8.11
N ALA A 256 -17.62 5.62 9.22
CA ALA A 256 -19.02 5.94 9.47
C ALA A 256 -19.27 7.45 9.46
N ALA A 257 -18.39 8.22 10.11
CA ALA A 257 -18.46 9.67 10.08
C ALA A 257 -18.35 10.19 8.64
N VAL A 258 -17.44 9.67 7.81
CA VAL A 258 -17.22 10.14 6.44
C VAL A 258 -18.34 9.70 5.49
N LEU A 259 -18.73 8.44 5.49
CA LEU A 259 -19.72 7.87 4.57
C LEU A 259 -21.15 8.34 4.86
N GLY A 260 -21.53 8.41 6.14
CA GLY A 260 -22.90 8.74 6.52
C GLY A 260 -23.91 7.63 6.21
N GLY A 261 -25.19 8.01 6.23
CA GLY A 261 -26.33 7.10 6.03
C GLY A 261 -26.86 6.48 7.33
N ASP A 262 -28.02 5.85 7.23
CA ASP A 262 -28.75 5.30 8.38
C ASP A 262 -27.93 4.23 9.12
N ASP A 263 -27.21 3.37 8.38
CA ASP A 263 -26.32 2.36 8.95
C ASP A 263 -25.16 2.98 9.74
N ALA A 264 -24.63 4.12 9.29
CA ALA A 264 -23.56 4.83 10.00
C ALA A 264 -24.09 5.47 11.29
N GLU A 265 -25.26 6.10 11.24
CA GLU A 265 -25.90 6.67 12.43
C GLU A 265 -26.20 5.58 13.47
N MET A 266 -26.84 4.48 13.06
CA MET A 266 -27.14 3.35 13.93
C MET A 266 -25.87 2.74 14.55
N PHE A 267 -24.82 2.56 13.75
CA PHE A 267 -23.54 2.03 14.24
C PHE A 267 -22.91 2.95 15.29
N LEU A 268 -22.89 4.27 15.05
CA LEU A 268 -22.31 5.24 15.98
C LEU A 268 -23.15 5.40 17.25
N GLU A 269 -24.47 5.35 17.16
CA GLU A 269 -25.37 5.36 18.33
C GLU A 269 -25.17 4.14 19.22
N LEU A 270 -25.07 2.95 18.61
CA LEU A 270 -24.78 1.70 19.33
C LEU A 270 -23.44 1.80 20.08
N LEU A 271 -22.40 2.31 19.42
CA LEU A 271 -21.09 2.48 20.05
C LEU A 271 -21.07 3.55 21.15
N ALA A 272 -21.78 4.67 20.97
CA ALA A 272 -21.83 5.74 21.96
C ALA A 272 -22.60 5.35 23.24
N SER A 273 -23.63 4.51 23.10
CA SER A 273 -24.51 4.08 24.19
C SER A 273 -24.13 2.74 24.82
N GLY A 274 -23.38 1.89 24.11
CA GLY A 274 -23.06 0.52 24.52
C GLY A 274 -22.01 0.41 25.64
N GLY A 275 -21.74 -0.83 26.07
CA GLY A 275 -20.76 -1.18 27.11
C GLY A 275 -19.29 -1.16 26.65
N THR A 276 -18.95 -0.39 25.61
CA THR A 276 -17.58 -0.28 25.10
C THR A 276 -16.72 0.61 26.00
N GLU A 277 -15.41 0.62 25.77
CA GLU A 277 -14.46 1.46 26.49
C GLU A 277 -14.82 2.96 26.36
N ALA A 278 -14.53 3.73 27.41
CA ALA A 278 -14.91 5.15 27.48
C ALA A 278 -14.36 6.00 26.33
N ASP A 279 -13.15 5.72 25.84
CA ASP A 279 -12.54 6.42 24.69
C ASP A 279 -13.32 6.13 23.40
N THR A 280 -13.65 4.86 23.13
CA THR A 280 -14.48 4.46 21.99
C THR A 280 -15.84 5.16 22.01
N ARG A 281 -16.51 5.21 23.17
CA ARG A 281 -17.80 5.90 23.32
C ARG A 281 -17.69 7.39 23.02
N ALA A 282 -16.64 8.05 23.53
CA ALA A 282 -16.41 9.47 23.29
C ALA A 282 -16.19 9.77 21.80
N ARG A 283 -15.36 8.96 21.12
CA ARG A 283 -15.11 9.09 19.68
C ARG A 283 -16.37 8.85 18.85
N ALA A 284 -17.15 7.84 19.19
CA ALA A 284 -18.41 7.55 18.50
C ALA A 284 -19.42 8.69 18.65
N ALA A 285 -19.55 9.26 19.86
CA ALA A 285 -20.41 10.40 20.11
C ALA A 285 -19.96 11.65 19.31
N GLU A 286 -18.66 11.92 19.25
CA GLU A 286 -18.11 13.01 18.45
C GLU A 286 -18.36 12.81 16.95
N ALA A 287 -18.10 11.60 16.44
CA ALA A 287 -18.39 11.21 15.06
C ALA A 287 -19.88 11.39 14.72
N LEU A 288 -20.79 10.99 15.62
CA LEU A 288 -22.23 11.16 15.45
C LEU A 288 -22.64 12.64 15.37
N VAL A 289 -22.05 13.49 16.22
CA VAL A 289 -22.26 14.95 16.15
C VAL A 289 -21.76 15.50 14.81
N ARG A 290 -20.58 15.09 14.34
CA ARG A 290 -20.05 15.49 13.02
C ARG A 290 -20.97 15.06 11.87
N LEU A 291 -21.49 13.83 11.92
CA LEU A 291 -22.40 13.27 10.92
C LEU A 291 -23.71 14.06 10.87
N ARG A 292 -24.36 14.29 12.03
CA ARG A 292 -25.62 15.06 12.11
C ARG A 292 -25.49 16.51 11.67
N ARG A 293 -24.35 17.15 11.93
CA ARG A 293 -24.07 18.53 11.48
C ARG A 293 -23.97 18.66 9.97
N ARG A 294 -23.54 17.61 9.26
CA ARG A 294 -23.45 17.61 7.80
C ARG A 294 -24.84 17.59 7.14
N GLY A 295 -25.84 17.06 7.84
CA GLY A 295 -27.18 16.83 7.32
C GLY A 295 -27.22 15.67 6.32
N PRO A 296 -28.43 15.31 5.83
CA PRO A 296 -28.55 14.34 4.74
C PRO A 296 -27.81 14.90 3.52
N GLY A 297 -26.90 14.09 2.96
CA GLY A 297 -26.13 14.49 1.78
C GLY A 297 -27.05 14.85 0.59
N PRO A 298 -26.57 15.67 -0.36
CA PRO A 298 -27.37 16.17 -1.49
C PRO A 298 -28.04 15.05 -2.31
N ASP A 299 -27.46 13.85 -2.35
CA ASP A 299 -28.04 12.69 -3.04
C ASP A 299 -29.29 12.13 -2.36
N ALA A 300 -29.37 12.19 -1.02
CA ALA A 300 -30.57 11.80 -0.29
C ALA A 300 -31.72 12.79 -0.54
N ALA A 301 -31.41 14.08 -0.68
CA ALA A 301 -32.40 15.10 -1.04
C ALA A 301 -32.94 14.89 -2.47
N ALA A 302 -32.09 14.42 -3.40
CA ALA A 302 -32.49 14.11 -4.77
C ALA A 302 -33.35 12.83 -4.87
N ALA A 303 -33.11 11.83 -4.01
CA ALA A 303 -33.88 10.58 -3.98
C ALA A 303 -35.31 10.76 -3.42
N VAL A 304 -35.51 11.64 -2.44
CA VAL A 304 -36.84 11.95 -1.86
C VAL A 304 -37.72 12.78 -2.82
N SER A 305 -37.12 13.38 -3.84
CA SER A 305 -37.81 14.21 -4.83
C SER A 305 -38.27 13.46 -6.09
N ARG A 306 -38.09 12.13 -6.15
CA ARG A 306 -38.55 11.26 -7.24
C ARG A 306 -39.64 10.32 -6.75
#